data_AF-A0A8J2QFQ1-F1
#
_entry.id   AF-A0A8J2QFQ1-F1
#
_cell.length_a   1.000
_cell.length_b   1.000
_cell.length_c   1.000
_cell.angle_alpha   90.00
_cell.angle_beta   90.00
_cell.angle_gamma   90.00
#
_symmetry.space_group_name_H-M   'P 1'
#
loop_
_entity.id
_entity.type
_entity.pdbx_description
1 polymer ?
#
loop_
_entity_poly.entity_id
_entity_poly.type
_entity_poly.pdbx_seq_one_letter_code
_entity_poly.pdbx_strand_id
1 'polypeptide(L)'
;MGRQTIAVIDLVTGVQLGPWWHEARVDWLELTESGHLLLFRHTRRRLALLRIDTGEKEIIASGVSFVQWIENSDAVVAQTPTHLLIWCSVWEPQCVVMSECVSVSAVSVSERRVLLEGGQIQAIVLDEHRLAFNSALRSGDLKDCAQYLDAVSRSADVGSFWCQLAEQALTGYDVELATKCYKAVGDEARTFYLEKTFELASTKGDGNIDEGLKSPEVRARLAIFVGGLTTAEEYYVRGAAQPELAINMYKQFNRWADAIALAEKVDRQAVTSLRQQYMDYLTSTGAKIITEEWWERAGEISERKGDIRTAVDYYSRGNNYARAVQLAREACPEGEWGAWLVTSRQAGAAVPHLIEAARTVDALTAALKAHHYKKALQIVQVLLIITGY
;
A
#
# COMPACT_ATOMS: atom_id res chain seq x y z
N MET A 1 33.00 -39.18 5.28
CA MET A 1 33.28 -37.81 5.74
C MET A 1 32.62 -37.64 7.10
N GLY A 2 33.40 -37.38 8.15
CA GLY A 2 32.88 -37.31 9.52
C GLY A 2 31.94 -36.10 9.67
N ARG A 3 30.77 -36.33 10.26
CA ARG A 3 29.86 -35.26 10.67
C ARG A 3 30.60 -34.40 11.70
N GLN A 4 30.67 -33.09 11.47
CA GLN A 4 31.24 -32.16 12.42
C GLN A 4 30.12 -31.31 13.02
N THR A 5 30.29 -30.95 14.28
CA THR A 5 29.30 -30.22 15.07
C THR A 5 29.98 -29.14 15.86
N ILE A 6 29.41 -27.94 15.84
CA ILE A 6 29.75 -26.85 16.75
C ILE A 6 28.77 -26.92 17.91
N ALA A 7 29.27 -26.82 19.14
CA ALA A 7 28.45 -26.71 20.34
C ALA A 7 28.75 -25.38 21.02
N VAL A 8 27.70 -24.66 21.43
CA VAL A 8 27.81 -23.44 22.24
C VAL A 8 27.33 -23.78 23.64
N ILE A 9 28.11 -23.40 24.65
CA ILE A 9 27.86 -23.69 26.05
C ILE A 9 27.77 -22.35 26.78
N ASP A 10 26.68 -22.15 27.51
CA ASP A 10 26.58 -21.07 28.47
C ASP A 10 27.44 -21.40 29.69
N LEU A 11 28.48 -20.60 29.93
CA LEU A 11 29.43 -20.82 31.02
C LEU A 11 28.85 -20.51 32.40
N VAL A 12 27.77 -19.73 32.49
CA VAL A 12 27.12 -19.40 33.77
C VAL A 12 26.26 -20.56 34.25
N THR A 13 25.44 -21.11 33.34
CA THR A 13 24.51 -22.20 33.67
C THR A 13 25.12 -23.59 33.44
N GLY A 14 26.20 -23.68 32.65
CA GLY A 14 26.78 -24.93 32.19
C GLY A 14 25.95 -25.65 31.13
N VAL A 15 24.87 -25.04 30.65
CA VAL A 15 23.95 -25.65 29.68
C VAL A 15 24.49 -25.50 28.27
N GLN A 16 24.46 -26.59 27.52
CA GLN A 16 24.71 -26.54 26.08
C GLN A 16 23.46 -25.99 25.37
N LEU A 17 23.60 -24.85 24.70
CA LEU A 17 22.51 -24.17 24.01
C LEU A 17 22.06 -24.95 22.76
N GLY A 18 23.00 -25.59 22.06
CA GLY A 18 22.67 -26.41 20.91
C GLY A 18 23.89 -27.08 20.25
N PRO A 19 23.70 -28.21 19.56
CA PRO A 19 24.65 -28.75 18.60
C PRO A 19 24.24 -28.38 17.17
N TRP A 20 25.10 -27.66 16.44
CA TRP A 20 24.85 -27.30 15.05
C TRP A 20 25.78 -28.05 14.10
N TRP A 21 25.18 -28.79 13.18
CA TRP A 21 25.90 -29.60 12.20
C TRP A 21 26.47 -28.77 11.05
N HIS A 22 27.63 -29.18 10.52
CA HIS A 22 28.22 -28.62 9.30
C HIS A 22 28.98 -29.66 8.46
N GLU A 23 29.19 -29.33 7.18
CA GLU A 23 29.67 -30.27 6.15
C GLU A 23 31.20 -30.36 6.01
N ALA A 24 31.92 -29.32 6.43
CA ALA A 24 33.34 -29.15 6.17
C ALA A 24 34.08 -28.72 7.43
N ARG A 25 35.40 -28.96 7.47
CA ARG A 25 36.24 -28.54 8.60
C ARG A 25 36.16 -27.04 8.82
N VAL A 26 36.01 -26.63 10.08
CA VAL A 26 36.09 -25.22 10.49
C VAL A 26 37.55 -24.83 10.64
N ASP A 27 37.94 -23.73 10.01
CA ASP A 27 39.29 -23.17 10.09
C ASP A 27 39.36 -21.83 10.84
N TRP A 28 38.20 -21.19 11.05
CA TRP A 28 38.05 -19.99 11.85
C TRP A 28 36.63 -19.93 12.43
N LEU A 29 36.49 -19.47 13.67
CA LEU A 29 35.24 -19.44 14.44
C LEU A 29 35.34 -18.37 15.53
N GLU A 30 34.42 -17.42 15.55
CA GLU A 30 34.36 -16.38 16.59
C GLU A 30 32.91 -16.02 16.93
N LEU A 31 32.66 -15.81 18.22
CA LEU A 31 31.39 -15.38 18.79
C LEU A 31 31.38 -13.85 18.90
N THR A 32 30.21 -13.22 18.73
CA THR A 32 30.06 -11.80 19.08
C THR A 32 30.26 -11.57 20.57
N GLU A 33 30.68 -10.36 20.94
CA GLU A 33 30.80 -9.95 22.34
C GLU A 33 29.48 -10.11 23.12
N SER A 34 28.35 -9.90 22.43
CA SER A 34 27.03 -10.09 23.02
C SER A 34 26.60 -11.56 23.15
N GLY A 35 27.29 -12.50 22.51
CA GLY A 35 27.02 -13.93 22.63
C GLY A 35 25.84 -14.47 21.83
N HIS A 36 25.16 -13.64 21.02
CA HIS A 36 23.97 -14.06 20.26
C HIS A 36 24.27 -14.56 18.84
N LEU A 37 25.41 -14.18 18.27
CA LEU A 37 25.79 -14.53 16.91
C LEU A 37 27.14 -15.26 16.90
N LEU A 38 27.21 -16.33 16.12
CA LEU A 38 28.43 -17.08 15.88
C LEU A 38 28.75 -17.07 14.39
N LEU A 39 29.92 -16.56 14.03
CA LEU A 39 30.44 -16.66 12.68
C LEU A 39 31.51 -17.74 12.61
N PHE A 40 31.47 -18.50 11.51
CA PHE A 40 32.48 -19.51 11.27
C PHE A 40 32.76 -19.69 9.79
N ARG A 41 34.03 -19.93 9.50
CA ARG A 41 34.52 -20.22 8.16
C ARG A 41 34.96 -21.66 8.06
N HIS A 42 34.56 -22.26 6.96
CA HIS A 42 34.96 -23.61 6.62
C HIS A 42 36.18 -23.60 5.69
N THR A 43 36.92 -24.71 5.63
CA THR A 43 38.05 -24.92 4.70
C THR A 43 37.67 -24.79 3.22
N ARG A 44 36.37 -24.85 2.89
CA ARG A 44 35.83 -24.53 1.55
C ARG A 44 35.67 -23.01 1.31
N ARG A 45 36.22 -22.16 2.19
CA ARG A 45 36.12 -20.70 2.19
C ARG A 45 34.68 -20.16 2.19
N ARG A 46 33.76 -20.86 2.86
CA ARG A 46 32.37 -20.40 3.06
C ARG A 46 32.21 -19.88 4.48
N LEU A 47 31.74 -18.64 4.58
CA LEU A 47 31.43 -17.98 5.84
C LEU A 47 29.95 -18.22 6.18
N ALA A 48 29.71 -18.79 7.34
CA ALA A 48 28.38 -19.08 7.85
C ALA A 48 28.09 -18.23 9.08
N LEU A 49 26.84 -17.77 9.15
CA LEU A 49 26.25 -17.12 10.31
C LEU A 49 25.30 -18.10 11.00
N LEU A 50 25.46 -18.20 12.31
CA LEU A 50 24.56 -18.91 13.20
C LEU A 50 23.98 -17.95 14.22
N ARG A 51 22.65 -17.85 14.26
CA ARG A 51 21.90 -17.15 15.30
C ARG A 51 21.65 -18.11 16.44
N ILE A 52 22.19 -17.82 17.62
CA ILE A 52 22.14 -18.75 18.75
C ILE A 52 20.72 -18.87 19.30
N ASP A 53 19.99 -17.75 19.35
CA ASP A 53 18.65 -17.69 19.93
C ASP A 53 17.63 -18.50 19.11
N THR A 54 17.72 -18.46 17.77
CA THR A 54 16.79 -19.15 16.86
C THR A 54 17.33 -20.49 16.35
N GLY A 55 18.64 -20.70 16.46
CA GLY A 55 19.33 -21.84 15.85
C GLY A 55 19.45 -21.77 14.32
N GLU A 56 19.03 -20.66 13.71
CA GLU A 56 19.07 -20.47 12.26
C GLU A 56 20.50 -20.31 11.77
N LYS A 57 20.81 -21.02 10.68
CA LYS A 57 22.14 -21.05 10.07
C LYS A 57 22.06 -20.73 8.58
N GLU A 58 22.83 -19.74 8.14
CA GLU A 58 22.88 -19.29 6.76
C GLU A 58 24.34 -19.10 6.28
N ILE A 59 24.58 -19.28 4.97
CA ILE A 59 25.87 -18.97 4.35
C ILE A 59 25.79 -17.53 3.81
N ILE A 60 26.56 -16.63 4.42
CA ILE A 60 26.50 -15.20 4.09
C ILE A 60 27.54 -14.78 3.04
N ALA A 61 28.63 -15.55 2.89
CA ALA A 61 29.65 -15.26 1.87
C ALA A 61 30.43 -16.53 1.46
N SER A 62 30.96 -16.51 0.23
CA SER A 62 31.78 -17.58 -0.34
C SER A 62 33.09 -17.04 -0.90
N GLY A 63 34.13 -17.87 -0.91
CA GLY A 63 35.47 -17.46 -1.35
C GLY A 63 36.24 -16.62 -0.32
N VAL A 64 35.82 -16.64 0.94
CA VAL A 64 36.34 -15.74 1.98
C VAL A 64 37.79 -16.09 2.38
N SER A 65 38.73 -15.21 2.10
CA SER A 65 40.15 -15.33 2.46
C SER A 65 40.49 -14.73 3.83
N PHE A 66 39.77 -13.69 4.24
CA PHE A 66 39.93 -13.00 5.51
C PHE A 66 38.56 -12.75 6.15
N VAL A 67 38.46 -12.84 7.47
CA VAL A 67 37.26 -12.47 8.22
C VAL A 67 37.65 -12.07 9.64
N GLN A 68 37.05 -10.99 10.16
CA GLN A 68 37.26 -10.54 11.54
C GLN A 68 36.05 -9.71 12.02
N TRP A 69 35.70 -9.85 13.30
CA TRP A 69 34.78 -8.93 13.99
C TRP A 69 35.44 -7.57 14.22
N ILE A 70 34.65 -6.52 14.23
CA ILE A 70 35.05 -5.20 14.69
C ILE A 70 34.72 -5.09 16.18
N GLU A 71 35.75 -4.82 17.00
CA GLU A 71 35.63 -4.68 18.46
C GLU A 71 34.52 -3.72 18.89
N ASN A 72 33.83 -4.05 19.97
CA ASN A 72 32.70 -3.28 20.53
C ASN A 72 31.57 -3.03 19.51
N SER A 73 31.40 -3.92 18.53
CA SER A 73 30.33 -3.83 17.53
C SER A 73 29.92 -5.20 16.99
N ASP A 74 28.76 -5.26 16.34
CA ASP A 74 28.29 -6.43 15.59
C ASP A 74 28.68 -6.37 14.11
N ALA A 75 29.66 -5.55 13.80
CA ALA A 75 30.11 -5.39 12.45
C ALA A 75 31.23 -6.36 12.12
N VAL A 76 31.23 -6.84 10.88
CA VAL A 76 32.19 -7.81 10.39
C VAL A 76 32.73 -7.35 9.07
N VAL A 77 34.02 -7.60 8.92
CA VAL A 77 34.70 -7.45 7.65
C VAL A 77 35.11 -8.82 7.17
N ALA A 78 34.76 -9.15 5.92
CA ALA A 78 35.29 -10.31 5.24
C ALA A 78 35.84 -9.94 3.88
N GLN A 79 36.85 -10.67 3.41
CA GLN A 79 37.44 -10.44 2.11
C GLN A 79 37.15 -11.62 1.18
N THR A 80 36.62 -11.32 0.01
CA THR A 80 36.52 -12.24 -1.14
C THR A 80 37.61 -11.90 -2.16
N PRO A 81 37.84 -12.71 -3.21
CA PRO A 81 38.89 -12.41 -4.19
C PRO A 81 38.71 -11.07 -4.93
N THR A 82 37.49 -10.54 -4.96
CA THR A 82 37.15 -9.33 -5.72
C THR A 82 36.75 -8.16 -4.82
N HIS A 83 36.11 -8.42 -3.68
CA HIS A 83 35.56 -7.39 -2.81
C HIS A 83 35.87 -7.63 -1.33
N LEU A 84 36.04 -6.51 -0.62
CA LEU A 84 35.88 -6.43 0.81
C LEU A 84 34.38 -6.25 1.13
N LEU A 85 33.86 -7.13 1.95
CA LEU A 85 32.48 -7.16 2.44
C LEU A 85 32.46 -6.57 3.84
N ILE A 86 31.64 -5.56 4.06
CA ILE A 86 31.52 -4.86 5.34
C ILE A 86 30.06 -4.92 5.75
N TRP A 87 29.76 -5.74 6.76
CA TRP A 87 28.46 -5.75 7.40
C TRP A 87 28.54 -4.83 8.61
N CYS A 88 27.78 -3.73 8.63
CA CYS A 88 27.69 -2.88 9.83
C CYS A 88 26.78 -3.48 10.91
N SER A 89 25.99 -4.49 10.55
CA SER A 89 25.21 -5.34 11.44
C SER A 89 25.04 -6.68 10.74
N VAL A 90 25.59 -7.74 11.31
CA VAL A 90 25.51 -9.09 10.73
C VAL A 90 24.10 -9.70 10.91
N TRP A 91 23.24 -9.07 11.71
CA TRP A 91 21.82 -9.43 11.84
C TRP A 91 21.07 -9.33 10.51
N GLU A 92 21.50 -8.43 9.63
CA GLU A 92 20.95 -8.23 8.29
C GLU A 92 22.05 -8.49 7.24
N PRO A 93 22.36 -9.77 6.94
CA PRO A 93 23.46 -10.12 6.04
C PRO A 93 23.28 -9.57 4.62
N GLN A 94 22.04 -9.24 4.24
CA GLN A 94 21.70 -8.60 2.97
C GLN A 94 22.21 -7.15 2.86
N CYS A 95 22.41 -6.46 4.00
CA CYS A 95 22.81 -5.06 4.08
C CYS A 95 24.36 -4.91 4.06
N VAL A 96 25.01 -5.63 3.14
CA VAL A 96 26.48 -5.63 2.98
C VAL A 96 26.95 -4.46 2.13
N VAL A 97 27.97 -3.75 2.60
CA VAL A 97 28.70 -2.77 1.80
C VAL A 97 29.87 -3.48 1.13
N MET A 98 29.96 -3.37 -0.19
CA MET A 98 31.04 -3.98 -0.97
C MET A 98 32.02 -2.90 -1.43
N SER A 99 33.30 -3.13 -1.21
CA SER A 99 34.39 -2.28 -1.70
C SER A 99 35.35 -3.12 -2.53
N GLU A 100 35.71 -2.66 -3.73
CA GLU A 100 36.65 -3.38 -4.59
C GLU A 100 38.03 -3.47 -3.95
N CYS A 101 38.62 -4.67 -3.92
CA CYS A 101 39.92 -4.91 -3.27
C CYS A 101 40.90 -5.68 -4.18
N VAL A 102 40.83 -5.43 -5.50
CA VAL A 102 41.66 -6.16 -6.47
C VAL A 102 43.15 -5.91 -6.19
N SER A 103 43.90 -7.00 -5.96
CA SER A 103 45.35 -6.99 -5.66
C SER A 103 45.74 -6.52 -4.26
N VAL A 104 44.80 -6.46 -3.32
CA VAL A 104 45.06 -6.06 -1.94
C VAL A 104 44.59 -7.17 -0.99
N SER A 105 45.27 -7.41 0.12
CA SER A 105 44.88 -8.41 1.13
C SER A 105 44.58 -7.73 2.46
N ALA A 106 43.42 -8.03 3.05
CA ALA A 106 43.09 -7.57 4.39
C ALA A 106 43.87 -8.38 5.44
N VAL A 107 44.50 -7.68 6.37
CA VAL A 107 45.40 -8.28 7.37
C VAL A 107 44.76 -8.28 8.75
N SER A 108 44.20 -7.14 9.15
CA SER A 108 43.50 -6.99 10.41
C SER A 108 42.53 -5.83 10.35
N VAL A 109 41.60 -5.84 11.30
CA VAL A 109 40.74 -4.70 11.61
C VAL A 109 41.16 -4.16 12.97
N SER A 110 41.48 -2.87 13.03
CA SER A 110 41.88 -2.17 14.25
C SER A 110 41.40 -0.72 14.19
N GLU A 111 40.98 -0.16 15.33
CA GLU A 111 40.55 1.26 15.43
C GLU A 111 39.52 1.67 14.35
N ARG A 112 38.58 0.78 14.03
CA ARG A 112 37.56 0.97 12.96
C ARG A 112 38.16 1.21 11.57
N ARG A 113 39.34 0.65 11.32
CA ARG A 113 40.02 0.65 10.03
C ARG A 113 40.38 -0.77 9.63
N VAL A 114 40.17 -1.08 8.36
CA VAL A 114 40.62 -2.34 7.77
C VAL A 114 42.01 -2.10 7.21
N LEU A 115 43.03 -2.72 7.81
CA LEU A 115 44.41 -2.62 7.36
C LEU A 115 44.64 -3.56 6.17
N LEU A 116 45.32 -3.02 5.16
CA LEU A 116 45.46 -3.62 3.85
C LEU A 116 46.93 -3.71 3.44
N GLU A 117 47.32 -4.84 2.84
CA GLU A 117 48.65 -5.09 2.29
C GLU A 117 48.62 -5.32 0.78
N GLY A 118 49.68 -4.89 0.08
CA GLY A 118 49.90 -5.16 -1.35
C GLY A 118 49.38 -4.08 -2.32
N GLY A 119 48.66 -3.06 -1.83
CA GLY A 119 48.15 -1.94 -2.64
C GLY A 119 48.67 -0.57 -2.23
N GLN A 120 48.29 0.47 -2.98
CA GLN A 120 48.51 1.88 -2.59
C GLN A 120 47.65 2.29 -1.40
N ILE A 121 46.44 1.73 -1.29
CA ILE A 121 45.54 1.97 -0.16
C ILE A 121 45.96 1.04 0.98
N GLN A 122 46.43 1.63 2.09
CA GLN A 122 46.91 0.89 3.26
C GLN A 122 45.84 0.66 4.32
N ALA A 123 44.74 1.44 4.28
CA ALA A 123 43.63 1.26 5.19
C ALA A 123 42.31 1.77 4.58
N ILE A 124 41.21 1.06 4.88
CA ILE A 124 39.84 1.53 4.65
C ILE A 124 39.26 1.97 5.98
N VAL A 125 38.79 3.22 6.05
CA VAL A 125 38.11 3.75 7.23
C VAL A 125 36.65 3.31 7.19
N LEU A 126 36.18 2.72 8.28
CA LEU A 126 34.79 2.33 8.45
C LEU A 126 33.96 3.52 8.92
N ASP A 127 32.67 3.54 8.57
CA ASP A 127 31.73 4.57 9.01
C ASP A 127 31.48 4.42 10.52
N GLU A 128 32.16 5.27 11.30
CA GLU A 128 32.03 5.31 12.75
C GLU A 128 30.59 5.54 13.21
N HIS A 129 29.85 6.40 12.52
CA HIS A 129 28.49 6.78 12.91
C HIS A 129 27.51 5.63 12.68
N ARG A 130 27.64 4.93 11.56
CA ARG A 130 26.83 3.74 11.27
C ARG A 130 27.11 2.60 12.26
N LEU A 131 28.38 2.39 12.63
CA LEU A 131 28.77 1.37 13.60
C LEU A 131 28.22 1.69 15.01
N ALA A 132 28.41 2.92 15.47
CA ALA A 132 27.94 3.36 16.78
C ALA A 132 26.41 3.35 16.86
N PHE A 133 25.72 3.84 15.82
CA PHE A 133 24.26 3.84 15.76
C PHE A 133 23.68 2.41 15.82
N ASN A 134 24.22 1.46 15.05
CA ASN A 134 23.76 0.07 15.09
C ASN A 134 24.01 -0.60 16.45
N SER A 135 25.13 -0.27 17.10
CA SER A 135 25.43 -0.78 18.44
C SER A 135 24.41 -0.24 19.47
N ALA A 136 24.12 1.06 19.42
CA ALA A 136 23.13 1.69 20.29
C ALA A 136 21.70 1.17 20.03
N LEU A 137 21.32 0.96 18.76
CA LEU A 137 19.99 0.44 18.41
C LEU A 137 19.74 -0.94 19.03
N ARG A 138 20.79 -1.73 19.22
CA ARG A 138 20.72 -3.06 19.84
C ARG A 138 20.58 -3.06 21.35
N SER A 139 21.14 -2.07 22.06
CA SER A 139 20.93 -1.99 23.51
C SER A 139 19.44 -1.80 23.85
N GLY A 140 18.62 -1.46 22.84
CA GLY A 140 17.21 -1.16 22.97
C GLY A 140 16.95 0.21 23.57
N ASP A 141 18.01 0.94 23.96
CA ASP A 141 17.89 2.30 24.45
C ASP A 141 17.84 3.28 23.28
N LEU A 142 16.64 3.43 22.72
CA LEU A 142 16.38 4.37 21.64
C LEU A 142 16.67 5.83 22.06
N LYS A 143 16.68 6.14 23.37
CA LYS A 143 17.01 7.49 23.87
C LYS A 143 18.51 7.73 23.79
N ASP A 144 19.33 6.73 24.11
CA ASP A 144 20.78 6.81 23.93
C ASP A 144 21.15 6.97 22.45
N CYS A 145 20.45 6.26 21.54
CA CYS A 145 20.57 6.49 20.09
C CYS A 145 20.30 7.96 19.73
N ALA A 146 19.22 8.53 20.24
CA ALA A 146 18.86 9.92 19.97
C ALA A 146 19.89 10.90 20.51
N GLN A 147 20.44 10.67 21.71
CA GLN A 147 21.50 11.50 22.29
C GLN A 147 22.78 11.44 21.46
N TYR A 148 23.15 10.25 20.99
CA TYR A 148 24.28 10.08 20.08
C TYR A 148 24.09 10.88 18.79
N LEU A 149 22.93 10.74 18.15
CA LEU A 149 22.62 11.45 16.92
C LEU A 149 22.60 12.97 17.13
N ASP A 150 22.07 13.47 18.24
CA ASP A 150 22.10 14.91 18.58
C ASP A 150 23.55 15.44 18.66
N ALA A 151 24.46 14.68 19.28
CA ALA A 151 25.87 15.06 19.42
C ALA A 151 26.58 15.12 18.05
N VAL A 152 26.24 14.21 17.15
CA VAL A 152 26.90 14.04 15.84
C VAL A 152 26.25 14.89 14.74
N SER A 153 24.99 15.30 14.88
CA SER A 153 24.22 16.00 13.84
C SER A 153 24.85 17.34 13.37
N ARG A 154 25.80 17.89 14.13
CA ARG A 154 26.56 19.10 13.74
C ARG A 154 27.78 18.80 12.87
N SER A 155 28.32 17.57 12.95
CA SER A 155 29.57 17.17 12.31
C SER A 155 29.38 16.20 11.13
N ALA A 156 28.24 15.54 11.02
CA ALA A 156 27.95 14.59 9.95
C ALA A 156 26.48 14.62 9.52
N ASP A 157 26.22 14.23 8.27
CA ASP A 157 24.87 13.99 7.77
C ASP A 157 24.36 12.62 8.29
N VAL A 158 23.51 12.69 9.30
CA VAL A 158 22.90 11.53 9.97
C VAL A 158 21.39 11.47 9.76
N GLY A 159 20.85 12.20 8.76
CA GLY A 159 19.40 12.27 8.52
C GLY A 159 18.77 10.91 8.27
N SER A 160 19.48 10.00 7.59
CA SER A 160 19.03 8.63 7.38
C SER A 160 18.91 7.81 8.67
N PHE A 161 19.82 8.02 9.64
CA PHE A 161 19.76 7.36 10.95
C PHE A 161 18.61 7.87 11.81
N TRP A 162 18.30 9.18 11.74
CA TRP A 162 17.12 9.74 12.38
C TRP A 162 15.82 9.11 11.84
N CYS A 163 15.71 8.92 10.53
CA CYS A 163 14.56 8.22 9.93
C CYS A 163 14.45 6.78 10.42
N GLN A 164 15.55 6.02 10.46
CA GLN A 164 15.57 4.64 10.97
C GLN A 164 15.17 4.57 12.45
N LEU A 165 15.67 5.50 13.28
CA LEU A 165 15.30 5.58 14.70
C LEU A 165 13.81 5.90 14.86
N ALA A 166 13.24 6.78 14.02
CA ALA A 166 11.83 7.11 14.04
C ALA A 166 10.95 5.89 13.72
N GLU A 167 11.32 5.12 12.69
CA GLU A 167 10.62 3.89 12.31
C GLU A 167 10.65 2.88 13.46
N GLN A 168 11.82 2.67 14.08
CA GLN A 168 11.95 1.78 15.24
C GLN A 168 11.12 2.26 16.43
N ALA A 169 11.15 3.56 16.75
CA ALA A 169 10.34 4.15 17.81
C ALA A 169 8.83 3.93 17.58
N LEU A 170 8.37 4.06 16.33
CA LEU A 170 6.97 3.80 15.97
C LEU A 170 6.55 2.34 16.15
N THR A 171 7.45 1.37 15.93
CA THR A 171 7.14 -0.05 16.24
C THR A 171 6.90 -0.27 17.74
N GLY A 172 7.57 0.50 18.60
CA GLY A 172 7.38 0.52 20.04
C GLY A 172 6.28 1.45 20.53
N TYR A 173 5.53 2.11 19.63
CA TYR A 173 4.56 3.17 19.94
C TYR A 173 5.12 4.39 20.69
N ASP A 174 6.44 4.62 20.61
CA ASP A 174 7.09 5.83 21.16
C ASP A 174 6.94 7.00 20.17
N VAL A 175 5.74 7.59 20.17
CA VAL A 175 5.37 8.71 19.28
C VAL A 175 6.19 9.96 19.58
N GLU A 176 6.57 10.17 20.84
CA GLU A 176 7.35 11.33 21.24
C GLU A 176 8.76 11.28 20.62
N LEU A 177 9.43 10.14 20.74
CA LEU A 177 10.74 9.96 20.15
C LEU A 177 10.68 10.03 18.62
N ALA A 178 9.68 9.40 17.98
CA ALA A 178 9.50 9.49 16.54
C ALA A 178 9.30 10.94 16.06
N THR A 179 8.51 11.74 16.80
CA THR A 179 8.31 13.17 16.53
C THR A 179 9.62 13.94 16.61
N LYS A 180 10.41 13.70 17.66
CA LYS A 180 11.76 14.31 17.79
C LYS A 180 12.64 13.97 16.59
N CYS A 181 12.63 12.71 16.15
CA CYS A 181 13.44 12.26 15.02
C CYS A 181 13.06 12.98 13.72
N TYR A 182 11.78 13.05 13.36
CA TYR A 182 11.35 13.76 12.14
C TYR A 182 11.59 15.28 12.22
N LYS A 183 11.50 15.86 13.43
CA LYS A 183 11.88 17.25 13.65
C LYS A 183 13.37 17.49 13.42
N ALA A 184 14.23 16.56 13.84
CA ALA A 184 15.68 16.64 13.60
C ALA A 184 16.03 16.54 12.10
N VAL A 185 15.26 15.78 11.33
CA VAL A 185 15.40 15.69 9.87
C VAL A 185 14.82 16.92 9.15
N GLY A 186 13.94 17.69 9.81
CA GLY A 186 13.24 18.83 9.21
C GLY A 186 11.99 18.45 8.40
N ASP A 187 11.42 17.25 8.63
CA ASP A 187 10.17 16.82 7.99
C ASP A 187 8.97 17.42 8.76
N GLU A 188 8.60 18.65 8.41
CA GLU A 188 7.52 19.39 9.07
C GLU A 188 6.16 18.68 8.95
N ALA A 189 5.89 18.02 7.83
CA ALA A 189 4.61 17.35 7.58
C ALA A 189 4.43 16.14 8.50
N ARG A 190 5.45 15.27 8.60
CA ARG A 190 5.41 14.12 9.51
C ARG A 190 5.42 14.56 10.97
N THR A 191 6.22 15.56 11.31
CA THR A 191 6.27 16.14 12.65
C THR A 191 4.90 16.64 13.08
N PHE A 192 4.26 17.49 12.27
CA PHE A 192 2.93 18.02 12.56
C PHE A 192 1.88 16.90 12.73
N TYR A 193 1.92 15.88 11.88
CA TYR A 193 0.97 14.77 11.97
C TYR A 193 1.12 14.00 13.29
N LEU A 194 2.34 13.72 13.72
CA LEU A 194 2.62 13.01 14.95
C LEU A 194 2.32 13.86 16.19
N GLU A 195 2.64 15.15 16.18
CA GLU A 195 2.26 16.09 17.24
C GLU A 195 0.74 16.10 17.45
N LYS A 196 -0.05 16.19 16.37
CA LYS A 196 -1.52 16.09 16.45
C LYS A 196 -2.03 14.73 16.91
N THR A 197 -1.28 13.67 16.63
CA THR A 197 -1.62 12.32 17.11
C THR A 197 -1.31 12.16 18.59
N PHE A 198 -0.23 12.79 19.06
CA PHE A 198 0.15 12.85 20.47
C PHE A 198 -0.84 13.69 21.30
N GLU A 199 -1.27 14.86 20.80
CA GLU A 199 -2.33 15.67 21.41
C GLU A 199 -3.64 14.88 21.56
N LEU A 200 -4.01 14.11 20.52
CA LEU A 200 -5.19 13.24 20.57
C LEU A 200 -5.02 12.13 21.61
N ALA A 201 -3.85 11.50 21.69
CA ALA A 201 -3.55 10.49 22.70
C ALA A 201 -3.70 11.07 24.12
N SER A 202 -3.12 12.24 24.39
CA SER A 202 -3.27 12.94 25.66
C SER A 202 -4.74 13.19 26.01
N THR A 203 -5.54 13.65 25.03
CA THR A 203 -6.97 13.91 25.23
C THR A 203 -7.75 12.61 25.50
N LYS A 204 -7.45 11.53 24.79
CA LYS A 204 -8.16 10.24 24.92
C LYS A 204 -7.80 9.48 26.20
N GLY A 205 -6.62 9.73 26.76
CA GLY A 205 -6.17 9.15 28.01
C GLY A 205 -6.28 10.07 29.22
N ASP A 206 -7.00 11.19 29.13
CA ASP A 206 -7.13 12.19 30.20
C ASP A 206 -5.77 12.63 30.80
N GLY A 207 -4.77 12.80 29.94
CA GLY A 207 -3.39 13.13 30.28
C GLY A 207 -2.44 11.93 30.41
N ASN A 208 -2.96 10.70 30.46
CA ASN A 208 -2.16 9.48 30.40
C ASN A 208 -1.91 9.04 28.96
N ILE A 209 -0.71 9.32 28.44
CA ILE A 209 -0.34 9.01 27.06
C ILE A 209 -0.42 7.51 26.75
N ASP A 210 0.01 6.64 27.67
CA ASP A 210 0.03 5.19 27.44
C ASP A 210 -1.38 4.59 27.30
N GLU A 211 -2.35 5.15 28.04
CA GLU A 211 -3.77 4.79 27.89
C GLU A 211 -4.35 5.41 26.62
N GLY A 212 -4.00 6.66 26.33
CA GLY A 212 -4.35 7.35 25.09
C GLY A 212 -3.91 6.62 23.83
N LEU A 213 -2.68 6.09 23.78
CA LEU A 213 -2.14 5.33 22.66
C LEU A 213 -2.88 4.01 22.41
N LYS A 214 -3.64 3.51 23.38
CA LYS A 214 -4.49 2.32 23.22
C LYS A 214 -5.84 2.66 22.57
N SER A 215 -6.22 3.93 22.50
CA SER A 215 -7.45 4.38 21.81
C SER A 215 -7.44 3.93 20.34
N PRO A 216 -8.55 3.38 19.84
CA PRO A 216 -8.65 2.91 18.46
C PRO A 216 -8.43 4.05 17.46
N GLU A 217 -8.89 5.28 17.75
CA GLU A 217 -8.66 6.41 16.86
C GLU A 217 -7.18 6.80 16.76
N VAL A 218 -6.45 6.75 17.87
CA VAL A 218 -5.00 7.01 17.87
C VAL A 218 -4.26 5.92 17.11
N ARG A 219 -4.62 4.65 17.33
CA ARG A 219 -4.05 3.52 16.57
C ARG A 219 -4.35 3.60 15.08
N ALA A 220 -5.54 4.05 14.69
CA ALA A 220 -5.89 4.28 13.30
C ALA A 220 -5.00 5.37 12.67
N ARG A 221 -4.77 6.49 13.37
CA ARG A 221 -3.86 7.55 12.90
C ARG A 221 -2.42 7.07 12.73
N LEU A 222 -1.91 6.29 13.67
CA LEU A 222 -0.57 5.70 13.54
C LEU A 222 -0.50 4.71 12.38
N ALA A 223 -1.55 3.92 12.14
CA ALA A 223 -1.63 3.05 10.97
C ALA A 223 -1.66 3.84 9.66
N ILE A 224 -2.39 4.96 9.58
CA ILE A 224 -2.36 5.88 8.43
C ILE A 224 -0.96 6.42 8.19
N PHE A 225 -0.25 6.81 9.27
CA PHE A 225 1.10 7.35 9.17
C PHE A 225 2.08 6.38 8.50
N VAL A 226 1.98 5.08 8.81
CA VAL A 226 2.81 4.01 8.22
C VAL A 226 2.27 3.57 6.84
N GLY A 227 1.12 4.09 6.40
CA GLY A 227 0.47 3.77 5.11
C GLY A 227 -0.50 2.58 5.15
N GLY A 228 -0.77 2.02 6.33
CA GLY A 228 -1.68 0.90 6.56
C GLY A 228 -3.17 1.31 6.59
N LEU A 229 -3.72 1.73 5.45
CA LEU A 229 -5.12 2.20 5.38
C LEU A 229 -6.17 1.13 5.73
N THR A 230 -5.92 -0.14 5.42
CA THR A 230 -6.81 -1.24 5.78
C THR A 230 -6.85 -1.46 7.28
N THR A 231 -5.69 -1.44 7.94
CA THR A 231 -5.59 -1.52 9.41
C THR A 231 -6.26 -0.33 10.08
N ALA A 232 -6.11 0.87 9.50
CA ALA A 232 -6.79 2.07 9.97
C ALA A 232 -8.33 1.97 9.85
N GLU A 233 -8.85 1.43 8.74
CA GLU A 233 -10.28 1.13 8.58
C GLU A 233 -10.77 0.21 9.71
N GLU A 234 -10.06 -0.88 9.99
CA GLU A 234 -10.45 -1.82 11.05
C GLU A 234 -10.53 -1.14 12.41
N TYR A 235 -9.55 -0.29 12.74
CA TYR A 235 -9.57 0.47 14.00
C TYR A 235 -10.75 1.46 14.06
N TYR A 236 -11.03 2.21 12.99
CA TYR A 236 -12.16 3.14 12.99
C TYR A 236 -13.52 2.44 13.01
N VAL A 237 -13.70 1.39 12.21
CA VAL A 237 -14.99 0.70 12.06
C VAL A 237 -15.28 -0.21 13.25
N ARG A 238 -14.33 -1.08 13.63
CA ARG A 238 -14.55 -2.07 14.71
C ARG A 238 -14.14 -1.55 16.07
N GLY A 239 -13.03 -0.83 16.15
CA GLY A 239 -12.50 -0.34 17.42
C GLY A 239 -13.29 0.86 17.94
N ALA A 240 -13.41 1.91 17.13
CA ALA A 240 -14.07 3.16 17.52
C ALA A 240 -15.58 3.19 17.23
N ALA A 241 -16.10 2.24 16.44
CA ALA A 241 -17.48 2.24 15.93
C ALA A 241 -17.84 3.53 15.17
N GLN A 242 -16.86 4.12 14.47
CA GLN A 242 -16.98 5.38 13.72
C GLN A 242 -16.53 5.17 12.25
N PRO A 243 -17.36 4.50 11.43
CA PRO A 243 -17.07 4.22 10.01
C PRO A 243 -16.83 5.50 9.19
N GLU A 244 -17.38 6.63 9.65
CA GLU A 244 -17.33 7.90 8.93
C GLU A 244 -15.92 8.47 8.90
N LEU A 245 -15.10 8.15 9.92
CA LEU A 245 -13.68 8.49 9.93
C LEU A 245 -12.91 7.72 8.87
N ALA A 246 -13.22 6.43 8.66
CA ALA A 246 -12.61 5.61 7.62
C ALA A 246 -13.03 6.07 6.21
N ILE A 247 -14.31 6.40 6.01
CA ILE A 247 -14.80 6.95 4.74
C ILE A 247 -14.09 8.27 4.42
N ASN A 248 -14.00 9.19 5.38
CA ASN A 248 -13.31 10.47 5.19
C ASN A 248 -11.81 10.29 4.94
N MET A 249 -11.16 9.35 5.63
CA MET A 249 -9.78 8.97 5.34
C MET A 249 -9.63 8.52 3.88
N TYR A 250 -10.44 7.57 3.40
CA TYR A 250 -10.35 7.12 2.01
C TYR A 250 -10.55 8.25 0.99
N LYS A 251 -11.46 9.18 1.27
CA LYS A 251 -11.65 10.38 0.44
C LYS A 251 -10.37 11.24 0.37
N GLN A 252 -9.70 11.48 1.50
CA GLN A 252 -8.45 12.25 1.55
C GLN A 252 -7.32 11.59 0.74
N PHE A 253 -7.28 10.26 0.71
CA PHE A 253 -6.34 9.48 -0.11
C PHE A 253 -6.80 9.27 -1.56
N ASN A 254 -7.88 9.94 -2.00
CA ASN A 254 -8.48 9.79 -3.33
C ASN A 254 -8.93 8.34 -3.65
N ARG A 255 -9.20 7.53 -2.63
CA ARG A 255 -9.67 6.14 -2.72
C ARG A 255 -11.19 6.06 -2.65
N TRP A 256 -11.87 6.74 -3.58
CA TRP A 256 -13.33 6.85 -3.58
C TRP A 256 -14.07 5.53 -3.73
N ALA A 257 -13.50 4.58 -4.49
CA ALA A 257 -14.08 3.24 -4.64
C ALA A 257 -14.15 2.50 -3.30
N ASP A 258 -13.08 2.55 -2.50
CA ASP A 258 -13.03 1.93 -1.17
C ASP A 258 -13.97 2.64 -0.19
N ALA A 259 -14.03 3.97 -0.24
CA ALA A 259 -14.97 4.76 0.56
C ALA A 259 -16.43 4.36 0.29
N ILE A 260 -16.81 4.20 -0.98
CA ILE A 260 -18.15 3.78 -1.41
C ILE A 260 -18.42 2.33 -1.00
N ALA A 261 -17.45 1.42 -1.21
CA ALA A 261 -17.59 0.02 -0.84
C ALA A 261 -17.76 -0.17 0.67
N LEU A 262 -17.08 0.64 1.49
CA LEU A 262 -17.26 0.66 2.93
C LEU A 262 -18.64 1.22 3.30
N ALA A 263 -19.04 2.35 2.72
CA ALA A 263 -20.37 2.92 2.94
C ALA A 263 -21.49 1.92 2.59
N GLU A 264 -21.38 1.17 1.50
CA GLU A 264 -22.39 0.16 1.11
C GLU A 264 -22.57 -0.96 2.13
N LYS A 265 -21.51 -1.28 2.89
CA LYS A 265 -21.54 -2.28 3.96
C LYS A 265 -22.14 -1.73 5.25
N VAL A 266 -21.83 -0.47 5.57
CA VAL A 266 -22.13 0.11 6.88
C VAL A 266 -23.43 0.92 6.89
N ASP A 267 -23.62 1.80 5.91
CA ASP A 267 -24.84 2.59 5.73
C ASP A 267 -25.17 2.80 4.25
N ARG A 268 -26.13 1.99 3.76
CA ARG A 268 -26.61 2.07 2.37
C ARG A 268 -27.29 3.40 2.03
N GLN A 269 -27.81 4.14 3.01
CA GLN A 269 -28.49 5.41 2.75
C GLN A 269 -27.48 6.51 2.39
N ALA A 270 -26.30 6.51 3.01
CA ALA A 270 -25.21 7.45 2.73
C ALA A 270 -24.54 7.25 1.36
N VAL A 271 -24.75 6.10 0.70
CA VAL A 271 -24.07 5.77 -0.57
C VAL A 271 -24.47 6.72 -1.70
N THR A 272 -25.74 7.12 -1.77
CA THR A 272 -26.24 7.98 -2.84
C THR A 272 -25.60 9.36 -2.78
N SER A 273 -25.52 9.95 -1.57
CA SER A 273 -24.88 11.25 -1.38
C SER A 273 -23.37 11.17 -1.58
N LEU A 274 -22.71 10.07 -1.17
CA LEU A 274 -21.28 9.87 -1.36
C LEU A 274 -20.91 9.72 -2.85
N ARG A 275 -21.73 9.01 -3.63
CA ARG A 275 -21.59 8.94 -5.10
C ARG A 275 -21.71 10.32 -5.73
N GLN A 276 -22.69 11.11 -5.31
CA GLN A 276 -22.84 12.48 -5.81
C GLN A 276 -21.61 13.34 -5.49
N GLN A 277 -21.08 13.29 -4.26
CA GLN A 277 -19.85 14.00 -3.90
C GLN A 277 -18.65 13.58 -4.75
N TYR A 278 -18.52 12.28 -5.06
CA TYR A 278 -17.47 11.80 -5.95
C TYR A 278 -17.63 12.36 -7.37
N MET A 279 -18.86 12.45 -7.87
CA MET A 279 -19.15 13.02 -9.19
C MET A 279 -18.86 14.51 -9.26
N ASP A 280 -19.22 15.26 -8.23
CA ASP A 280 -18.90 16.68 -8.15
C ASP A 280 -17.37 16.88 -8.09
N TYR A 281 -16.67 16.03 -7.32
CA TYR A 281 -15.21 16.02 -7.27
C TYR A 281 -14.59 15.78 -8.65
N LEU A 282 -14.96 14.69 -9.35
CA LEU A 282 -14.44 14.36 -10.68
C LEU A 282 -14.70 15.46 -11.71
N THR A 283 -15.88 16.08 -11.63
CA THR A 283 -16.29 17.18 -12.51
C THR A 283 -15.45 18.43 -12.25
N SER A 284 -15.20 18.76 -10.99
CA SER A 284 -14.38 19.91 -10.58
C SER A 284 -12.89 19.73 -10.89
N THR A 285 -12.36 18.50 -10.84
CA THR A 285 -10.96 18.20 -11.17
C THR A 285 -10.72 17.98 -12.68
N GLY A 286 -11.75 18.13 -13.52
CA GLY A 286 -11.61 18.03 -14.98
C GLY A 286 -11.30 16.63 -15.50
N ALA A 287 -11.57 15.57 -14.72
CA ALA A 287 -11.36 14.18 -15.09
C ALA A 287 -12.47 13.66 -16.03
N LYS A 288 -12.68 14.37 -17.14
CA LYS A 288 -13.82 14.21 -18.05
C LYS A 288 -13.97 12.79 -18.62
N ILE A 289 -12.83 12.13 -18.88
CA ILE A 289 -12.82 10.75 -19.40
C ILE A 289 -13.38 9.76 -18.36
N ILE A 290 -13.01 9.93 -17.08
CA ILE A 290 -13.48 9.08 -15.98
C ILE A 290 -14.98 9.32 -15.72
N THR A 291 -15.45 10.56 -15.90
CA THR A 291 -16.89 10.85 -15.77
C THR A 291 -17.73 10.16 -16.83
N GLU A 292 -17.27 10.11 -18.10
CA GLU A 292 -18.01 9.46 -19.19
C GLU A 292 -18.11 7.94 -18.98
N GLU A 293 -16.99 7.27 -18.65
CA GLU A 293 -16.96 5.84 -18.35
C GLU A 293 -17.81 5.49 -17.11
N TRP A 294 -17.80 6.35 -16.08
CA TRP A 294 -18.62 6.12 -14.89
C TRP A 294 -20.12 6.26 -15.18
N TRP A 295 -20.54 7.30 -15.90
CA TRP A 295 -21.94 7.51 -16.26
C TRP A 295 -22.48 6.35 -17.11
N GLU A 296 -21.66 5.80 -18.00
CA GLU A 296 -21.99 4.60 -18.76
C GLU A 296 -22.17 3.38 -17.84
N ARG A 297 -21.23 3.14 -16.91
CA ARG A 297 -21.30 2.06 -15.92
C ARG A 297 -22.51 2.19 -14.98
N ALA A 298 -22.83 3.42 -14.57
CA ALA A 298 -24.00 3.72 -13.74
C ALA A 298 -25.29 3.46 -14.50
N GLY A 299 -25.34 3.80 -15.79
CA GLY A 299 -26.42 3.44 -16.71
C GLY A 299 -26.66 1.93 -16.76
N GLU A 300 -25.59 1.14 -16.93
CA GLU A 300 -25.68 -0.34 -16.97
C GLU A 300 -26.26 -0.93 -15.68
N ILE A 301 -25.86 -0.39 -14.52
CA ILE A 301 -26.33 -0.87 -13.21
C ILE A 301 -27.79 -0.50 -13.00
N SER A 302 -28.20 0.72 -13.34
CA SER A 302 -29.61 1.16 -13.24
C SER A 302 -30.50 0.38 -14.20
N GLU A 303 -30.02 0.10 -15.41
CA GLU A 303 -30.70 -0.75 -16.39
C GLU A 303 -30.94 -2.17 -15.84
N ARG A 304 -29.92 -2.80 -15.26
CA ARG A 304 -30.06 -4.13 -14.61
C ARG A 304 -31.02 -4.14 -13.43
N LYS A 305 -31.18 -3.02 -12.74
CA LYS A 305 -32.14 -2.85 -11.64
C LYS A 305 -33.57 -2.58 -12.11
N GLY A 306 -33.78 -2.35 -13.42
CA GLY A 306 -35.07 -2.05 -14.01
C GLY A 306 -35.51 -0.59 -13.85
N ASP A 307 -34.64 0.30 -13.35
CA ASP A 307 -34.94 1.73 -13.27
C ASP A 307 -34.52 2.42 -14.57
N ILE A 308 -35.39 2.29 -15.58
CA ILE A 308 -35.10 2.76 -16.94
C ILE A 308 -34.99 4.30 -16.99
N ARG A 309 -35.73 5.02 -16.13
CA ARG A 309 -35.68 6.49 -16.11
C ARG A 309 -34.31 7.01 -15.67
N THR A 310 -33.75 6.46 -14.60
CA THR A 310 -32.40 6.85 -14.16
C THR A 310 -31.32 6.33 -15.10
N ALA A 311 -31.51 5.13 -15.69
CA ALA A 311 -30.59 4.61 -16.70
C ALA A 311 -30.46 5.55 -17.91
N VAL A 312 -31.58 6.07 -18.43
CA VAL A 312 -31.59 7.03 -19.55
C VAL A 312 -30.87 8.34 -19.20
N ASP A 313 -31.09 8.89 -18.00
CA ASP A 313 -30.38 10.10 -17.53
C ASP A 313 -28.87 9.84 -17.43
N TYR A 314 -28.46 8.71 -16.85
CA TYR A 314 -27.05 8.34 -16.72
C TYR A 314 -26.37 8.11 -18.07
N TYR A 315 -26.97 7.36 -18.99
CA TYR A 315 -26.41 7.19 -20.34
C TYR A 315 -26.32 8.50 -21.13
N SER A 316 -27.27 9.43 -20.93
CA SER A 316 -27.23 10.76 -21.55
C SER A 316 -26.06 11.60 -21.02
N ARG A 317 -25.80 11.54 -19.72
CA ARG A 317 -24.66 12.25 -19.08
C ARG A 317 -23.30 11.63 -19.42
N GLY A 318 -23.28 10.33 -19.73
CA GLY A 318 -22.09 9.61 -20.20
C GLY A 318 -21.81 9.74 -21.70
N ASN A 319 -22.52 10.62 -22.41
CA ASN A 319 -22.45 10.76 -23.86
C ASN A 319 -22.80 9.49 -24.67
N ASN A 320 -23.34 8.44 -24.03
CA ASN A 320 -23.87 7.26 -24.71
C ASN A 320 -25.34 7.49 -25.09
N TYR A 321 -25.56 8.49 -25.95
CA TYR A 321 -26.89 8.87 -26.44
C TYR A 321 -27.59 7.74 -27.21
N ALA A 322 -26.83 6.86 -27.87
CA ALA A 322 -27.38 5.74 -28.60
C ALA A 322 -28.13 4.76 -27.67
N ARG A 323 -27.50 4.37 -26.54
CA ARG A 323 -28.13 3.48 -25.56
C ARG A 323 -29.27 4.18 -24.82
N ALA A 324 -29.12 5.45 -24.48
CA ALA A 324 -30.17 6.24 -23.84
C ALA A 324 -31.45 6.32 -24.70
N VAL A 325 -31.31 6.57 -26.00
CA VAL A 325 -32.43 6.61 -26.95
C VAL A 325 -33.06 5.23 -27.12
N GLN A 326 -32.25 4.17 -27.19
CA GLN A 326 -32.76 2.80 -27.28
C GLN A 326 -33.63 2.46 -26.06
N LEU A 327 -33.12 2.70 -24.85
CA LEU A 327 -33.86 2.43 -23.61
C LEU A 327 -35.13 3.27 -23.48
N ALA A 328 -35.08 4.54 -23.88
CA ALA A 328 -36.25 5.41 -23.89
C ALA A 328 -37.32 4.91 -24.87
N ARG A 329 -36.92 4.32 -26.01
CA ARG A 329 -37.85 3.70 -26.97
C ARG A 329 -38.44 2.40 -26.44
N GLU A 330 -37.64 1.54 -25.82
CA GLU A 330 -38.10 0.28 -25.23
C GLU A 330 -39.06 0.51 -24.04
N ALA A 331 -38.89 1.62 -23.30
CA ALA A 331 -39.76 1.99 -22.19
C ALA A 331 -41.02 2.78 -22.58
N CYS A 332 -41.05 3.39 -23.77
CA CYS A 332 -42.24 4.09 -24.25
C CYS A 332 -43.11 3.11 -25.05
N PRO A 333 -44.37 2.85 -24.66
CA PRO A 333 -45.26 2.01 -25.43
C PRO A 333 -45.38 2.55 -26.87
N GLU A 334 -45.17 1.69 -27.87
CA GLU A 334 -45.25 2.04 -29.31
C GLU A 334 -46.53 2.82 -29.66
N GLY A 335 -47.62 2.57 -28.92
CA GLY A 335 -48.90 3.27 -29.07
C GLY A 335 -48.90 4.72 -28.59
N GLU A 336 -48.15 5.06 -27.53
CA GLU A 336 -48.01 6.44 -27.05
C GLU A 336 -47.03 7.22 -27.93
N TRP A 337 -45.96 6.55 -28.38
CA TRP A 337 -44.97 7.14 -29.27
C TRP A 337 -45.56 7.45 -30.66
N GLY A 338 -46.34 6.52 -31.21
CA GLY A 338 -47.13 6.74 -32.42
C GLY A 338 -48.12 7.91 -32.30
N ALA A 339 -48.81 8.03 -31.16
CA ALA A 339 -49.76 9.13 -30.92
C ALA A 339 -49.06 10.50 -30.82
N TRP A 340 -47.88 10.55 -30.19
CA TRP A 340 -47.06 11.76 -30.15
C TRP A 340 -46.56 12.17 -31.54
N LEU A 341 -46.09 11.22 -32.37
CA LEU A 341 -45.63 11.50 -33.74
C LEU A 341 -46.74 12.10 -34.63
N VAL A 342 -47.99 11.65 -34.46
CA VAL A 342 -49.16 12.27 -35.12
C VAL A 342 -49.34 13.73 -34.68
N THR A 343 -49.16 14.01 -33.39
CA THR A 343 -49.29 15.37 -32.82
C THR A 343 -48.17 16.29 -33.30
N SER A 344 -46.95 15.76 -33.44
CA SER A 344 -45.76 16.45 -33.94
C SER A 344 -45.74 16.64 -35.46
N ARG A 345 -46.89 16.47 -36.15
CA ARG A 345 -47.05 16.56 -37.62
C ARG A 345 -46.21 15.58 -38.44
N GLN A 346 -45.68 14.53 -37.82
CA GLN A 346 -44.95 13.45 -38.50
C GLN A 346 -45.85 12.22 -38.68
N ALA A 347 -47.09 12.44 -39.14
CA ALA A 347 -48.11 11.40 -39.24
C ALA A 347 -47.69 10.21 -40.12
N GLY A 348 -46.82 10.42 -41.12
CA GLY A 348 -46.31 9.35 -41.98
C GLY A 348 -45.36 8.39 -41.27
N ALA A 349 -44.57 8.89 -40.32
CA ALA A 349 -43.64 8.09 -39.51
C ALA A 349 -44.37 7.35 -38.36
N ALA A 350 -45.53 7.87 -37.92
CA ALA A 350 -46.35 7.26 -36.87
C ALA A 350 -47.04 5.94 -37.27
N VAL A 351 -47.30 5.74 -38.56
CA VAL A 351 -48.08 4.60 -39.10
C VAL A 351 -47.56 3.23 -38.65
N PRO A 352 -46.27 2.86 -38.82
CA PRO A 352 -45.77 1.55 -38.40
C PRO A 352 -45.89 1.33 -36.88
N HIS A 353 -45.58 2.35 -36.07
CA HIS A 353 -45.67 2.28 -34.60
C HIS A 353 -47.11 2.06 -34.11
N LEU A 354 -48.09 2.72 -34.73
CA LEU A 354 -49.51 2.53 -34.41
C LEU A 354 -50.04 1.16 -34.86
N ILE A 355 -49.48 0.57 -35.92
CA ILE A 355 -49.82 -0.79 -36.36
C ILE A 355 -49.27 -1.83 -35.38
N GLU A 356 -48.00 -1.70 -34.99
CA GLU A 356 -47.36 -2.60 -34.01
C GLU A 356 -48.04 -2.53 -32.64
N ALA A 357 -48.55 -1.36 -32.26
CA ALA A 357 -49.35 -1.16 -31.05
C ALA A 357 -50.82 -1.65 -31.16
N ALA A 358 -51.20 -2.31 -32.26
CA ALA A 358 -52.57 -2.76 -32.56
C ALA A 358 -53.63 -1.63 -32.59
N ARG A 359 -53.21 -0.36 -32.71
CA ARG A 359 -54.10 0.81 -32.84
C ARG A 359 -54.40 1.10 -34.32
N THR A 360 -54.96 0.11 -34.99
CA THR A 360 -55.16 0.08 -36.45
C THR A 360 -56.03 1.22 -36.99
N VAL A 361 -57.02 1.69 -36.22
CA VAL A 361 -57.86 2.86 -36.57
C VAL A 361 -57.06 4.17 -36.54
N ASP A 362 -56.19 4.33 -35.54
CA ASP A 362 -55.31 5.50 -35.43
C ASP A 362 -54.23 5.47 -36.52
N ALA A 363 -53.70 4.28 -36.83
CA ALA A 363 -52.75 4.07 -37.93
C ALA A 363 -53.36 4.44 -39.29
N LEU A 364 -54.62 4.07 -39.54
CA LEU A 364 -55.35 4.45 -40.75
C LEU A 364 -55.52 5.97 -40.84
N THR A 365 -55.93 6.60 -39.74
CA THR A 365 -56.12 8.06 -39.65
C THR A 365 -54.81 8.79 -39.90
N ALA A 366 -53.69 8.29 -39.35
CA ALA A 366 -52.36 8.83 -39.56
C ALA A 366 -51.89 8.66 -41.02
N ALA A 367 -52.14 7.51 -41.65
CA ALA A 367 -51.79 7.23 -43.04
C ALA A 367 -52.54 8.14 -44.03
N LEU A 368 -53.82 8.43 -43.76
CA LEU A 368 -54.63 9.37 -44.55
C LEU A 368 -54.13 10.82 -44.40
N LYS A 369 -53.83 11.25 -43.16
CA LYS A 369 -53.23 12.57 -42.90
C LYS A 369 -51.88 12.77 -43.57
N ALA A 370 -51.11 11.70 -43.77
CA ALA A 370 -49.83 11.70 -44.46
C ALA A 370 -49.94 11.50 -45.99
N HIS A 371 -51.16 11.44 -46.55
CA HIS A 371 -51.42 11.17 -47.96
C HIS A 371 -50.83 9.83 -48.47
N HIS A 372 -50.63 8.86 -47.59
CA HIS A 372 -50.12 7.52 -47.92
C HIS A 372 -51.27 6.58 -48.34
N TYR A 373 -52.00 6.93 -49.41
CA TYR A 373 -53.23 6.25 -49.83
C TYR A 373 -53.06 4.74 -50.08
N LYS A 374 -51.90 4.30 -50.61
CA LYS A 374 -51.59 2.88 -50.80
C LYS A 374 -51.51 2.11 -49.48
N LYS A 375 -50.88 2.69 -48.45
CA LYS A 375 -50.80 2.09 -47.11
C LYS A 375 -52.16 2.12 -46.41
N ALA A 376 -52.90 3.23 -46.55
CA ALA A 376 -54.26 3.34 -46.00
C ALA A 376 -55.20 2.25 -46.56
N LEU A 377 -55.12 1.97 -47.87
CA LEU A 377 -55.90 0.90 -48.50
C LEU A 377 -55.56 -0.49 -47.91
N GLN A 378 -54.27 -0.79 -47.72
CA GLN A 378 -53.82 -2.04 -47.11
C GLN A 378 -54.31 -2.18 -45.65
N ILE A 379 -54.25 -1.09 -44.87
CA ILE A 379 -54.74 -1.09 -43.49
C ILE A 379 -56.26 -1.31 -43.44
N VAL A 380 -57.03 -0.71 -44.36
CA VAL A 380 -58.49 -0.92 -44.47
C VAL A 380 -58.82 -2.37 -44.83
N GLN A 381 -58.09 -2.98 -45.77
CA GLN A 381 -58.29 -4.39 -46.13
C GLN A 381 -58.09 -5.31 -44.93
N VAL A 382 -57.06 -5.07 -44.12
CA VAL A 382 -56.81 -5.81 -42.88
C VAL A 382 -57.91 -5.55 -41.85
N LEU A 383 -58.36 -4.31 -41.70
CA LEU A 383 -59.48 -3.96 -40.79
C LEU A 383 -60.77 -4.69 -41.15
N LEU A 384 -61.15 -4.74 -42.44
CA LEU A 384 -62.36 -5.43 -42.91
C LEU A 384 -62.32 -6.93 -42.62
N ILE A 385 -61.14 -7.56 -42.82
CA ILE A 385 -60.93 -8.98 -42.50
C ILE A 385 -61.07 -9.21 -40.98
N ILE A 386 -60.57 -8.32 -40.14
CA ILE A 386 -60.65 -8.43 -38.68
C ILE A 386 -62.08 -8.17 -38.17
N THR A 387 -62.84 -7.27 -38.79
CA THR A 387 -64.21 -6.92 -38.37
C THR A 387 -65.31 -7.77 -39.00
N GLY A 388 -64.94 -8.71 -39.89
CA GLY A 388 -65.85 -9.72 -40.43
C GLY A 388 -66.79 -9.23 -41.54
N TYR A 389 -66.37 -8.24 -42.33
CA TYR A 389 -67.11 -7.70 -43.48
C TYR A 389 -66.46 -8.02 -44.82
#